data_AF-A0A485KFS0-F1
#
_entry.id   AF-A0A485KFS0-F1
#
_cell.length_a   1.000
_cell.length_b   1.000
_cell.length_c   1.000
_cell.angle_alpha   90.00
_cell.angle_beta   90.00
_cell.angle_gamma   90.00
#
_symmetry.space_group_name_H-M   'P 1'
#
loop_
_entity.id
_entity.type
_entity.pdbx_description
1 polymer ?
#
loop_
_entity_poly.entity_id
_entity_poly.type
_entity_poly.pdbx_seq_one_letter_code
_entity_poly.pdbx_strand_id
1 'polypeptide(L)'
;MSQISSSDVSFSDPSTEEFRYQRIENESAFEFMWKAEKAHLMSKQYCDKYPSCKKFKADKNKIRALSRTMHGYFDALDRPIPLFKLDAESVEEQAVDGRHKVTLKVRVLNHECKNAVFGRLKDGYSRTDDPLIMKTYVRVENPNTFCHCLE
;
A
#
# COMPACT_ATOMS: atom_id res chain seq x y z
N MET A 1 1.53 14.31 28.96
CA MET A 1 2.51 13.98 27.90
C MET A 1 2.09 12.65 27.31
N SER A 2 1.52 12.66 26.10
CA SER A 2 1.02 11.44 25.45
C SER A 2 2.21 10.59 25.05
N GLN A 3 2.27 9.34 25.53
CA GLN A 3 3.26 8.37 25.10
C GLN A 3 3.11 8.17 23.58
N ILE A 4 4.14 8.52 22.83
CA ILE A 4 4.28 8.10 21.45
C ILE A 4 4.49 6.59 21.51
N SER A 5 3.42 5.84 21.24
CA SER A 5 3.49 4.41 21.01
C SER A 5 4.44 4.22 19.82
N SER A 6 5.66 3.75 20.09
CA SER A 6 6.57 3.26 19.05
C SER A 6 5.86 2.10 18.34
N SER A 7 5.16 2.39 17.26
CA SER A 7 4.87 1.36 16.27
C SER A 7 6.22 0.92 15.74
N ASP A 8 6.61 -0.33 16.00
CA ASP A 8 7.81 -0.93 15.41
C ASP A 8 7.67 -0.86 13.89
N VAL A 9 8.21 0.21 13.29
CA VAL A 9 8.23 0.39 11.84
C VAL A 9 9.19 -0.66 11.31
N SER A 10 8.63 -1.70 10.68
CA SER A 10 9.43 -2.73 10.02
C SER A 10 9.75 -2.29 8.60
N PHE A 11 10.98 -2.55 8.16
CA PHE A 11 11.47 -2.14 6.85
C PHE A 11 11.62 -3.34 5.90
N SER A 12 11.54 -3.06 4.62
CA SER A 12 11.80 -3.96 3.50
C SER A 12 12.86 -3.35 2.60
N ASP A 13 13.94 -4.07 2.33
CA ASP A 13 14.98 -3.69 1.37
C ASP A 13 14.61 -4.19 -0.05
N PRO A 14 15.35 -3.80 -1.11
CA PRO A 14 15.00 -4.16 -2.49
C PRO A 14 15.08 -5.65 -2.80
N SER A 15 15.79 -6.43 -1.98
CA SER A 15 15.88 -7.89 -2.13
C SER A 15 14.68 -8.61 -1.52
N THR A 16 13.88 -7.93 -0.69
CA THR A 16 12.65 -8.50 -0.13
C THR A 16 11.55 -8.65 -1.17
N GLU A 17 10.77 -9.71 -1.05
CA GLU A 17 9.64 -9.98 -1.93
C GLU A 17 8.56 -8.90 -1.80
N GLU A 18 8.37 -8.32 -0.61
CA GLU A 18 7.42 -7.23 -0.40
C GLU A 18 7.80 -5.97 -1.19
N PHE A 19 9.07 -5.57 -1.20
CA PHE A 19 9.52 -4.43 -2.01
C PHE A 19 9.37 -4.71 -3.50
N ARG A 20 9.76 -5.92 -3.95
CA ARG A 20 9.75 -6.28 -5.36
C ARG A 20 8.34 -6.40 -5.92
N TYR A 21 7.42 -6.99 -5.17
CA TYR A 21 6.10 -7.37 -5.67
C TYR A 21 4.95 -6.51 -5.13
N GLN A 22 5.07 -5.96 -3.92
CA GLN A 22 3.97 -5.25 -3.24
C GLN A 22 4.16 -3.73 -3.11
N ARG A 23 5.14 -3.15 -3.81
CA ARG A 23 5.36 -1.71 -3.95
C ARG A 23 4.46 -1.10 -5.03
N ILE A 24 3.90 0.08 -4.75
CA ILE A 24 3.13 0.89 -5.73
C ILE A 24 3.87 2.12 -6.26
N GLU A 25 4.90 2.57 -5.56
CA GLU A 25 5.72 3.72 -5.94
C GLU A 25 6.83 3.35 -6.93
N ASN A 26 7.41 4.31 -7.66
CA ASN A 26 8.63 4.12 -8.45
C ASN A 26 9.84 3.86 -7.53
N GLU A 27 10.91 3.25 -8.05
CA GLU A 27 12.11 2.93 -7.24
C GLU A 27 12.83 4.21 -6.82
N SER A 28 12.81 5.22 -7.67
CA SER A 28 13.33 6.56 -7.37
C SER A 28 12.66 7.18 -6.14
N ALA A 29 11.44 6.77 -5.77
CA ALA A 29 10.75 7.28 -4.60
C ALA A 29 11.39 6.87 -3.25
N PHE A 30 12.31 5.90 -3.26
CA PHE A 30 12.97 5.34 -2.08
C PHE A 30 14.41 5.82 -1.85
N GLU A 31 14.98 6.54 -2.83
CA GLU A 31 16.32 7.16 -2.85
C GLU A 31 17.42 6.42 -2.03
N PHE A 32 18.39 7.14 -1.46
CA PHE A 32 19.65 6.63 -0.86
C PHE A 32 19.51 5.48 0.15
N MET A 33 18.32 5.28 0.71
CA MET A 33 18.08 4.28 1.74
C MET A 33 17.55 2.96 1.18
N TRP A 34 16.91 2.98 0.00
CA TRP A 34 16.28 1.81 -0.65
C TRP A 34 15.38 0.98 0.28
N LYS A 35 14.87 1.59 1.35
CA LYS A 35 14.08 0.93 2.40
C LYS A 35 12.65 1.39 2.31
N ALA A 36 11.74 0.46 2.09
CA ALA A 36 10.31 0.67 2.23
C ALA A 36 9.86 0.36 3.65
N GLU A 37 8.98 1.18 4.20
CA GLU A 37 8.21 0.86 5.39
C GLU A 37 7.11 -0.15 5.03
N LYS A 38 6.90 -1.13 5.92
CA LYS A 38 5.84 -2.12 5.83
C LYS A 38 4.54 -1.51 6.37
N ALA A 39 3.74 -0.94 5.48
CA ALA A 39 2.43 -0.40 5.80
C ALA A 39 1.39 -1.52 5.86
N HIS A 40 0.59 -1.57 6.91
CA HIS A 40 -0.49 -2.56 7.04
C HIS A 40 -1.73 -2.11 6.29
N LEU A 41 -2.30 -3.00 5.48
CA LEU A 41 -3.55 -2.75 4.76
C LEU A 41 -4.74 -2.56 5.70
N MET A 42 -4.78 -3.37 6.77
CA MET A 42 -5.78 -3.24 7.83
C MET A 42 -5.16 -2.59 9.05
N SER A 43 -5.88 -1.64 9.66
CA SER A 43 -5.39 -1.00 10.87
C SER A 43 -5.22 -2.01 12.01
N LYS A 44 -4.15 -1.85 12.80
CA LYS A 44 -3.88 -2.69 13.97
C LYS A 44 -5.06 -2.64 14.96
N GLN A 45 -5.61 -1.45 15.18
CA GLN A 45 -6.76 -1.23 16.07
C GLN A 45 -8.01 -2.00 15.61
N TYR A 46 -8.29 -2.01 14.30
CA TYR A 46 -9.40 -2.80 13.75
C TYR A 46 -9.15 -4.30 13.97
N CYS A 47 -7.93 -4.77 13.70
CA CYS A 47 -7.55 -6.17 13.89
C CYS A 47 -7.51 -6.60 15.37
N ASP A 48 -7.31 -5.66 16.30
CA ASP A 48 -7.39 -5.89 17.74
C ASP A 48 -8.84 -6.00 18.20
N LYS A 49 -9.74 -5.19 17.61
CA LYS A 49 -11.18 -5.20 17.91
C LYS A 49 -11.91 -6.42 17.33
N TYR A 50 -11.54 -6.88 16.13
CA TYR A 50 -12.22 -7.96 15.45
C TYR A 50 -11.37 -9.24 15.40
N PRO A 51 -11.74 -10.29 16.17
CA PRO A 51 -10.98 -11.54 16.23
C PRO A 51 -10.84 -12.26 14.88
N SER A 52 -11.79 -12.04 13.96
CA SER A 52 -11.74 -12.56 12.58
C SER A 52 -10.48 -12.12 11.82
N CYS A 53 -9.88 -10.99 12.20
CA CYS A 53 -8.65 -10.47 11.61
C CYS A 53 -7.37 -11.12 12.15
N LYS A 54 -7.44 -11.88 13.25
CA LYS A 54 -6.24 -12.53 13.84
C LYS A 54 -5.55 -13.46 12.86
N LYS A 55 -6.31 -14.17 12.02
CA LYS A 55 -5.77 -15.05 10.97
C LYS A 55 -4.90 -14.30 9.95
N PHE A 56 -5.17 -13.02 9.76
CA PHE A 56 -4.40 -12.16 8.87
C PHE A 56 -3.21 -11.52 9.58
N LYS A 57 -3.12 -11.46 10.92
CA LYS A 57 -2.02 -10.75 11.62
C LYS A 57 -0.60 -11.24 11.30
N ALA A 58 -0.42 -12.45 10.79
CA ALA A 58 0.88 -12.97 10.35
C ALA A 58 1.04 -13.04 8.81
N ASP A 59 0.01 -12.67 8.04
CA ASP A 59 0.00 -12.84 6.58
C ASP A 59 0.88 -11.80 5.89
N LYS A 60 1.78 -12.23 5.00
CA LYS A 60 2.65 -11.34 4.22
C LYS A 60 1.88 -10.54 3.15
N ASN A 61 0.66 -10.96 2.81
CA ASN A 61 -0.22 -10.29 1.84
C ASN A 61 -0.99 -9.10 2.44
N LYS A 62 -0.78 -8.73 3.72
CA LYS A 62 -1.36 -7.51 4.30
C LYS A 62 -0.40 -6.33 4.33
N ILE A 63 0.80 -6.50 3.78
CA ILE A 63 1.91 -5.56 3.94
C ILE A 63 2.23 -4.93 2.60
N ARG A 64 2.18 -3.61 2.54
CA ARG A 64 2.67 -2.85 1.40
C ARG A 64 4.01 -2.24 1.69
N ALA A 65 4.89 -2.31 0.70
CA ALA A 65 6.13 -1.57 0.69
C ALA A 65 5.86 -0.14 0.22
N LEU A 66 5.82 0.80 1.17
CA LEU A 66 5.66 2.23 0.92
C LEU A 66 6.90 2.99 1.41
N SER A 67 7.26 4.06 0.74
CA SER A 67 8.19 5.04 1.28
C SER A 67 7.55 5.67 2.52
N ARG A 68 8.38 6.23 3.42
CA ARG A 68 7.91 6.96 4.59
C ARG A 68 6.88 8.04 4.24
N THR A 69 7.10 8.74 3.12
CA THR A 69 6.19 9.79 2.63
C THR A 69 4.83 9.22 2.23
N MET A 70 4.79 8.19 1.39
CA MET A 70 3.51 7.60 0.96
C MET A 70 2.81 6.84 2.09
N HIS A 71 3.55 6.28 3.04
CA HIS A 71 2.97 5.69 4.25
C HIS A 71 2.29 6.77 5.10
N GLY A 72 2.93 7.91 5.31
CA GLY A 72 2.32 9.07 5.98
C GLY A 72 1.06 9.58 5.27
N TYR A 73 1.06 9.56 3.93
CA TYR A 73 -0.11 9.93 3.12
C TYR A 73 -1.25 8.92 3.21
N PHE A 74 -0.95 7.63 3.35
CA PHE A 74 -1.94 6.56 3.42
C PHE A 74 -2.60 6.45 4.81
N ASP A 75 -1.78 6.41 5.86
CA ASP A 75 -2.25 6.22 7.24
C ASP A 75 -2.54 7.54 7.97
N ALA A 76 -2.36 8.67 7.30
CA ALA A 76 -2.50 10.01 7.87
C ALA A 76 -1.61 10.22 9.12
N LEU A 77 -0.36 9.74 9.08
CA LEU A 77 0.51 9.72 10.27
C LEU A 77 0.85 11.12 10.82
N ASP A 78 0.83 12.14 9.96
CA ASP A 78 1.19 13.53 10.25
C ASP A 78 0.06 14.53 9.96
N ARG A 79 -1.17 14.04 9.72
CA ARG A 79 -2.31 14.82 9.21
C ARG A 79 -3.65 14.22 9.65
N PRO A 80 -4.77 14.98 9.62
CA PRO A 80 -6.04 14.46 10.14
C PRO A 80 -6.73 13.43 9.23
N ILE A 81 -6.45 13.43 7.92
CA ILE A 81 -7.07 12.52 6.94
C ILE A 81 -6.03 12.01 5.93
N PRO A 82 -6.19 10.78 5.40
CA PRO A 82 -5.35 10.29 4.31
C PRO A 82 -5.40 11.19 3.08
N LEU A 83 -4.34 11.19 2.28
CA LEU A 83 -4.34 11.87 0.97
C LEU A 83 -4.89 11.00 -0.15
N PHE A 84 -4.86 9.68 0.01
CA PHE A 84 -5.38 8.74 -0.97
C PHE A 84 -5.94 7.48 -0.33
N LYS A 85 -6.76 6.76 -1.09
CA LYS A 85 -7.27 5.42 -0.77
C LYS A 85 -6.89 4.45 -1.89
N LEU A 86 -6.97 3.17 -1.58
CA LEU A 86 -6.61 2.08 -2.47
C LEU A 86 -7.81 1.15 -2.62
N ASP A 87 -8.27 0.98 -3.86
CA ASP A 87 -9.31 0.01 -4.17
C ASP A 87 -8.71 -1.08 -5.08
N ALA A 88 -9.04 -2.35 -4.85
CA ALA A 88 -8.74 -3.41 -5.82
C ALA A 88 -9.70 -3.28 -7.02
N GLU A 89 -9.16 -3.32 -8.25
CA GLU A 89 -9.97 -3.28 -9.47
C GLU A 89 -10.16 -4.66 -10.07
N SER A 90 -9.07 -5.41 -10.22
CA SER A 90 -9.10 -6.71 -10.88
C SER A 90 -7.93 -7.57 -10.43
N VAL A 91 -8.09 -8.87 -10.60
CA VAL A 91 -7.07 -9.89 -10.33
C VAL A 91 -6.87 -10.69 -11.61
N GLU A 92 -5.63 -10.84 -12.05
CA GLU A 92 -5.30 -11.75 -13.15
C GLU A 92 -5.43 -13.20 -12.68
N GLU A 93 -6.21 -13.99 -13.42
CA GLU A 93 -6.43 -15.41 -13.13
C GLU A 93 -5.12 -16.21 -13.16
N GLN A 94 -4.25 -15.90 -14.10
CA GLN A 94 -2.98 -16.59 -14.25
C GLN A 94 -1.92 -16.01 -13.32
N ALA A 95 -1.39 -16.87 -12.45
CA ALA A 95 -0.24 -16.54 -11.62
C ALA A 95 1.05 -16.62 -12.44
N VAL A 96 1.99 -15.72 -12.17
CA VAL A 96 3.38 -15.78 -12.63
C VAL A 96 4.25 -15.97 -11.39
N ASP A 97 5.09 -17.00 -11.40
CA ASP A 97 5.93 -17.39 -10.25
C ASP A 97 5.14 -17.49 -8.93
N GLY A 98 3.98 -18.13 -9.00
CA GLY A 98 3.08 -18.33 -7.86
C GLY A 98 2.35 -17.07 -7.37
N ARG A 99 2.40 -15.96 -8.13
CA ARG A 99 1.79 -14.69 -7.73
C ARG A 99 0.81 -14.15 -8.76
N HIS A 100 -0.36 -13.75 -8.27
CA HIS A 100 -1.39 -13.08 -9.03
C HIS A 100 -1.12 -11.59 -9.11
N LYS A 101 -1.33 -11.01 -10.28
CA LYS A 101 -1.29 -9.56 -10.45
C LYS A 101 -2.63 -8.97 -10.03
N VAL A 102 -2.61 -8.03 -9.10
CA VAL A 102 -3.77 -7.28 -8.63
C VAL A 102 -3.65 -5.86 -9.13
N THR A 103 -4.60 -5.42 -9.96
CA THR A 103 -4.72 -4.03 -10.40
C THR A 103 -5.36 -3.21 -9.29
N LEU A 104 -4.76 -2.07 -9.00
CA LEU A 104 -5.14 -1.17 -7.94
C LEU A 104 -5.54 0.19 -8.50
N LYS A 105 -6.64 0.75 -7.97
CA LYS A 105 -6.99 2.16 -8.12
C LYS A 105 -6.41 2.94 -6.94
N VAL A 106 -5.51 3.86 -7.23
CA VAL A 106 -5.05 4.86 -6.27
C VAL A 106 -5.94 6.09 -6.42
N ARG A 107 -6.87 6.27 -5.47
CA ARG A 107 -7.83 7.39 -5.49
C ARG A 107 -7.33 8.50 -4.60
N VAL A 108 -7.01 9.66 -5.16
CA VAL A 108 -6.59 10.83 -4.40
C VAL A 108 -7.83 11.56 -3.86
N LEU A 109 -7.78 11.99 -2.60
CA LEU A 109 -8.90 12.63 -1.90
C LEU A 109 -8.91 14.16 -2.02
N ASN A 110 -7.79 14.78 -2.42
CA ASN A 110 -7.67 16.23 -2.64
C ASN A 110 -6.89 16.51 -3.93
N HIS A 111 -7.47 17.31 -4.83
CA HIS A 111 -6.87 17.70 -6.12
C HIS A 111 -5.51 18.39 -5.95
N GLU A 112 -5.31 19.16 -4.88
CA GLU A 112 -4.02 19.82 -4.58
C GLU A 112 -2.89 18.82 -4.32
N CYS A 113 -3.23 17.63 -3.81
CA CYS A 113 -2.27 16.57 -3.50
C CYS A 113 -2.06 15.59 -4.67
N LYS A 114 -2.78 15.77 -5.79
CA LYS A 114 -2.73 14.87 -6.96
C LYS A 114 -1.32 14.57 -7.41
N ASN A 115 -0.53 15.60 -7.67
CA ASN A 115 0.82 15.43 -8.20
C ASN A 115 1.78 14.84 -7.16
N ALA A 116 1.57 15.13 -5.87
CA ALA A 116 2.37 14.56 -4.78
C ALA A 116 2.17 13.04 -4.64
N VAL A 117 0.96 12.54 -4.91
CA VAL A 117 0.66 11.11 -4.90
C VAL A 117 1.02 10.46 -6.24
N PHE A 118 0.45 10.94 -7.34
CA PHE A 118 0.61 10.32 -8.66
C PHE A 118 2.04 10.39 -9.20
N GLY A 119 2.77 11.48 -8.92
CA GLY A 119 4.16 11.62 -9.35
C GLY A 119 5.12 10.62 -8.69
N ARG A 120 4.69 9.94 -7.62
CA ARG A 120 5.48 8.91 -6.93
C ARG A 120 5.15 7.49 -7.37
N LEU A 121 3.99 7.27 -7.98
CA LEU A 121 3.56 5.93 -8.37
C LEU A 121 4.49 5.38 -9.46
N LYS A 122 4.76 4.07 -9.43
CA LYS A 122 5.42 3.42 -10.56
C LYS A 122 4.52 3.50 -11.77
N ASP A 123 5.14 3.54 -12.95
CA ASP A 123 4.41 3.67 -14.21
C ASP A 123 3.28 2.64 -14.28
N GLY A 124 2.10 3.16 -14.60
CA GLY A 124 0.84 2.47 -14.41
C GLY A 124 -0.16 2.80 -15.51
N TYR A 125 -0.98 1.81 -15.81
CA TYR A 125 -1.82 1.65 -17.01
C TYR A 125 -2.62 2.88 -17.47
N SER A 126 -3.10 3.71 -16.54
CA SER A 126 -3.97 4.86 -16.87
C SER A 126 -4.07 5.84 -15.72
N ARG A 127 -4.31 7.12 -16.04
CA ARG A 127 -4.61 8.19 -15.09
C ARG A 127 -5.85 8.97 -15.57
N THR A 128 -6.75 9.27 -14.63
CA THR A 128 -7.89 10.18 -14.83
C THR A 128 -7.80 11.32 -13.82
N ASP A 129 -8.18 12.52 -14.25
CA ASP A 129 -8.22 13.69 -13.37
C ASP A 129 -9.64 13.94 -12.81
N ASP A 130 -10.67 13.33 -13.40
CA ASP A 130 -12.03 13.26 -12.86
C ASP A 130 -12.68 11.89 -13.21
N PRO A 131 -12.85 10.97 -12.25
CA PRO A 131 -12.38 11.05 -10.87
C PRO A 131 -10.85 11.01 -10.77
N LEU A 132 -10.29 11.52 -9.66
CA LEU A 132 -8.85 11.52 -9.38
C LEU A 132 -8.29 10.12 -9.08
N ILE A 133 -8.04 9.34 -10.14
CA ILE A 133 -7.62 7.94 -10.03
C ILE A 133 -6.41 7.68 -10.93
N MET A 134 -5.40 7.00 -10.39
CA MET A 134 -4.33 6.40 -11.16
C MET A 134 -4.29 4.90 -10.91
N LYS A 135 -4.15 4.11 -11.98
CA LYS A 135 -4.06 2.66 -11.88
C LYS A 135 -2.62 2.23 -11.77
N THR A 136 -2.36 1.31 -10.85
CA THR A 136 -1.07 0.60 -10.72
C THR A 136 -1.34 -0.86 -10.41
N TYR A 137 -0.32 -1.66 -10.12
CA TYR A 137 -0.51 -3.05 -9.77
C TYR A 137 0.50 -3.53 -8.72
N VAL A 138 0.15 -4.61 -8.05
CA VAL A 138 1.06 -5.40 -7.22
C VAL A 138 0.97 -6.87 -7.61
N ARG A 139 1.91 -7.68 -7.14
CA ARG A 139 1.86 -9.14 -7.26
C ARG A 139 1.82 -9.75 -5.87
N VAL A 140 0.89 -10.66 -5.66
CA VAL A 140 0.61 -11.28 -4.34
C VAL A 140 0.34 -12.77 -4.50
N GLU A 141 0.67 -13.56 -3.49
CA GLU A 141 0.45 -15.00 -3.51
C GLU A 141 -1.03 -15.33 -3.30
N ASN A 142 -1.69 -14.59 -2.41
CA ASN A 142 -3.11 -14.77 -2.11
C ASN A 142 -3.90 -13.48 -2.40
N PRO A 143 -4.42 -13.31 -3.63
CA PRO A 143 -5.17 -12.11 -4.00
C PRO A 143 -6.48 -11.97 -3.21
N ASN A 144 -7.12 -13.06 -2.80
CA ASN A 144 -8.36 -13.01 -2.03
C ASN A 144 -8.13 -12.37 -0.65
N THR A 145 -7.09 -12.81 0.07
CA THR A 145 -6.72 -12.19 1.35
C THR A 145 -6.29 -10.74 1.16
N PHE A 146 -5.48 -10.46 0.12
CA PHE A 146 -5.00 -9.10 -0.14
C PHE A 146 -6.15 -8.13 -0.42
N CYS A 147 -7.09 -8.50 -1.30
CA CYS A 147 -8.26 -7.69 -1.62
C CYS A 147 -9.17 -7.50 -0.40
N HIS A 148 -9.40 -8.55 0.40
CA HIS A 148 -10.17 -8.43 1.63
C HIS A 148 -9.52 -7.51 2.66
N CYS A 149 -8.18 -7.47 2.72
CA CYS A 149 -7.47 -6.55 3.62
C CYS A 149 -7.54 -5.08 3.15
N LEU A 150 -7.92 -4.81 1.91
CA LEU A 150 -8.06 -3.45 1.37
C LEU A 150 -9.43 -2.81 1.64
N GLU A 151 -10.45 -3.64 1.90
CA GLU A 151 -11.83 -3.24 2.21
C GLU A 151 -11.97 -2.66 3.62
#